data_AF-A0A8I0KZ76-F1
#
_entry.id   AF-A0A8I0KZ76-F1
#
_cell.length_a   1.000
_cell.length_b   1.000
_cell.length_c   1.000
_cell.angle_alpha   90.00
_cell.angle_beta   90.00
_cell.angle_gamma   90.00
#
_symmetry.space_group_name_H-M   'P 1'
#
loop_
_entity.id
_entity.type
_entity.pdbx_description
1 polymer ?
#
loop_
_entity_poly.entity_id
_entity_poly.type
_entity_poly.pdbx_seq_one_letter_code
_entity_poly.pdbx_strand_id
1 'polypeptide(L)'
;MVMQSCVAITLASLRDEFNERAEEAGRGPNNYSVPLSPTGAEPATHYGLHSWIADDANPEEIEGRIISVRASMTGHFADICAENGLKIILPEE
;
A
#
# COMPACT_ATOMS: atom_id res chain seq x y z
N MET A 1 2.79 -23.43 2.14
CA MET A 1 1.86 -22.30 2.21
C MET A 1 2.13 -21.45 0.98
N VAL A 2 1.11 -21.23 0.13
CA VAL A 2 1.23 -20.31 -1.01
C VAL A 2 1.11 -18.90 -0.45
N MET A 3 1.97 -17.98 -0.90
CA MET A 3 1.88 -16.57 -0.53
C MET A 3 1.41 -15.77 -1.74
N GLN A 4 0.56 -14.78 -1.49
CA GLN A 4 0.05 -13.86 -2.48
C GLN A 4 0.66 -12.47 -2.24
N SER A 5 0.91 -11.76 -3.32
CA SER A 5 1.31 -10.36 -3.27
C SER A 5 0.09 -9.51 -2.94
N CYS A 6 0.20 -8.65 -1.92
CA CYS A 6 -0.82 -7.71 -1.51
C CYS A 6 -0.30 -6.28 -1.62
N VAL A 7 -1.01 -5.46 -2.38
CA VAL A 7 -0.80 -4.01 -2.44
C VAL A 7 -1.96 -3.34 -1.73
N ALA A 8 -1.64 -2.44 -0.80
CA ALA A 8 -2.63 -1.58 -0.18
C ALA A 8 -2.21 -0.12 -0.35
N ILE A 9 -3.14 0.75 -0.75
CA ILE A 9 -2.92 2.19 -0.85
C ILE A 9 -3.98 2.88 0.00
N THR A 10 -3.54 3.78 0.86
CA THR A 10 -4.41 4.59 1.72
C THR A 10 -4.22 6.08 1.46
N LEU A 11 -5.22 6.89 1.78
CA LEU A 11 -5.09 8.35 1.88
C LEU A 11 -4.04 8.74 2.92
N ALA A 12 -3.32 9.83 2.65
CA ALA A 12 -2.33 10.39 3.57
C ALA A 12 -2.91 10.71 4.95
N SER A 13 -4.16 11.16 5.02
CA SER A 13 -4.86 11.45 6.28
C SER A 13 -5.17 10.23 7.14
N LEU A 14 -5.14 9.02 6.57
CA LEU A 14 -5.40 7.75 7.26
C LEU A 14 -4.13 6.92 7.48
N ARG A 15 -2.97 7.42 7.03
CA ARG A 15 -1.70 6.69 7.08
C ARG A 15 -1.34 6.25 8.51
N ASP A 16 -1.44 7.17 9.46
CA ASP A 16 -1.02 6.92 10.83
C ASP A 16 -1.95 5.91 11.52
N GLU A 17 -3.27 6.05 11.32
CA GLU A 17 -4.27 5.08 11.79
C GLU A 17 -4.00 3.67 11.26
N PHE A 18 -3.70 3.53 9.97
CA PHE A 18 -3.44 2.21 9.40
C PHE A 18 -2.08 1.63 9.77
N ASN A 19 -1.07 2.47 10.03
CA ASN A 19 0.18 2.00 10.60
C ASN A 19 -0.02 1.50 12.04
N GLU A 20 -0.76 2.24 12.86
CA GLU A 20 -1.10 1.84 14.23
C GLU A 20 -1.83 0.49 14.26
N ARG A 21 -2.89 0.32 13.46
CA ARG A 21 -3.59 -0.97 13.34
C ARG A 21 -2.70 -2.12 12.88
N ALA A 22 -1.77 -1.83 11.98
CA ALA A 22 -0.83 -2.84 11.51
C ALA A 22 0.14 -3.26 12.63
N GLU A 23 0.62 -2.31 13.43
CA GLU A 23 1.42 -2.55 14.64
C GLU A 23 0.66 -3.36 15.70
N GLU A 24 -0.60 -3.03 15.96
CA GLU A 24 -1.48 -3.81 16.85
C GLU A 24 -1.67 -5.26 16.36
N ALA A 25 -1.71 -5.46 15.04
CA ALA A 25 -1.76 -6.78 14.41
C ALA A 25 -0.40 -7.50 14.38
N GLY A 26 0.64 -6.94 15.01
CA GLY A 26 1.99 -7.50 15.08
C GLY A 26 2.82 -7.32 13.81
N ARG A 27 2.39 -6.46 12.89
CA ARG A 27 3.16 -6.06 11.71
C ARG A 27 4.09 -4.91 12.14
N GLY A 28 5.35 -4.89 11.70
CA GLY A 28 6.32 -3.87 12.14
C GLY A 28 5.90 -2.43 11.81
N PRO A 29 6.59 -1.39 12.31
CA PRO A 29 6.17 -0.01 12.10
C PRO A 29 6.30 0.44 10.63
N ASN A 30 5.62 1.54 10.28
CA ASN A 30 5.71 2.19 8.96
C ASN A 30 5.39 1.26 7.76
N ASN A 31 4.34 0.45 7.89
CA ASN A 31 3.82 -0.40 6.81
C ASN A 31 3.47 0.41 5.55
N TYR A 32 2.77 1.54 5.71
CA TYR A 32 2.44 2.48 4.64
C TYR A 32 3.57 3.52 4.51
N SER A 33 4.65 3.10 3.86
CA SER A 33 5.92 3.84 3.79
C SER A 33 6.22 4.46 2.42
N VAL A 34 5.51 4.07 1.37
CA VAL A 34 5.78 4.57 0.02
C VAL A 34 4.93 5.81 -0.24
N PRO A 35 5.49 7.03 -0.27
CA PRO A 35 4.73 8.25 -0.57
C PRO A 35 4.30 8.27 -2.04
N LEU A 36 3.02 8.59 -2.27
CA LEU A 36 2.41 8.61 -3.60
C LEU A 36 1.65 9.93 -3.83
N SER A 37 1.67 10.41 -5.06
CA SER A 37 0.80 11.51 -5.50
C SER A 37 0.44 11.38 -6.99
N PRO A 38 -0.61 12.04 -7.48
CA PRO A 38 -0.96 12.00 -8.90
C PRO A 38 0.15 12.53 -9.83
N THR A 39 0.94 13.47 -9.32
CA THR A 39 2.02 14.12 -10.07
C THR A 39 3.36 13.42 -9.91
N GLY A 40 3.54 12.61 -8.85
CA GLY A 40 4.84 12.05 -8.45
C GLY A 40 5.73 13.06 -7.72
N ALA A 41 5.15 14.18 -7.27
CA ALA A 41 5.82 15.20 -6.47
C ALA A 41 5.08 15.43 -5.14
N GLU A 42 5.77 15.99 -4.15
CA GLU A 42 5.16 16.41 -2.88
C GLU A 42 4.03 17.44 -3.10
N PRO A 43 3.01 17.50 -2.22
CA PRO A 43 2.83 16.65 -1.05
C PRO A 43 2.31 15.24 -1.41
N ALA A 44 2.73 14.23 -0.65
CA ALA A 44 2.10 12.92 -0.69
C ALA A 44 0.60 13.00 -0.38
N THR A 45 -0.24 12.50 -1.27
CA THR A 45 -1.70 12.41 -1.06
C THR A 45 -2.12 11.02 -0.63
N HIS A 46 -1.28 10.01 -0.91
CA HIS A 46 -1.50 8.62 -0.56
C HIS A 46 -0.21 7.98 -0.07
N TYR A 47 -0.34 6.86 0.62
CA TYR A 47 0.78 6.00 0.99
C TYR A 47 0.50 4.56 0.62
N GLY A 48 1.48 3.92 0.00
CA GLY A 48 1.44 2.53 -0.41
C GLY A 48 2.15 1.59 0.55
N LEU A 49 1.63 0.37 0.61
CA LEU A 49 2.22 -0.82 1.20
C LEU A 49 2.28 -1.91 0.12
N HIS A 50 3.40 -2.64 0.09
CA HIS A 50 3.53 -3.87 -0.69
C HIS A 50 4.04 -4.98 0.22
N SER A 51 3.26 -6.04 0.39
CA SER A 51 3.60 -7.15 1.28
C SER A 51 3.22 -8.51 0.71
N TRP A 52 3.71 -9.56 1.35
CA TRP A 52 3.23 -10.92 1.15
C TRP A 52 2.18 -11.25 2.20
N ILE A 53 1.08 -11.85 1.77
CA ILE A 53 0.03 -12.38 2.64
C ILE A 53 -0.16 -13.87 2.37
N ALA A 54 -0.69 -14.61 3.34
CA ALA A 54 -1.10 -15.99 3.13
C ALA A 54 -2.30 -16.05 2.16
N ASP A 55 -2.42 -17.13 1.40
CA ASP A 55 -3.48 -17.33 0.39
C ASP A 55 -4.91 -17.33 0.99
N ASP A 56 -5.03 -17.65 2.28
CA ASP A 56 -6.27 -17.61 3.05
C ASP A 56 -6.49 -16.29 3.80
N ALA A 57 -5.55 -15.35 3.70
CA ALA A 57 -5.70 -14.04 4.31
C ALA A 57 -6.73 -13.21 3.51
N ASN A 58 -7.77 -12.76 4.20
CA ASN A 58 -8.77 -11.87 3.63
C ASN A 58 -8.53 -10.44 4.14
N PRO A 59 -7.83 -9.57 3.38
CA PRO A 59 -7.62 -8.20 3.81
C PRO A 59 -8.97 -7.47 3.85
N GLU A 60 -9.31 -6.89 5.00
CA GLU A 60 -10.59 -6.19 5.19
C GLU A 60 -10.76 -5.06 4.17
N GLU A 61 -11.91 -4.97 3.52
CA GLU A 61 -12.26 -3.78 2.73
C GLU A 61 -12.57 -2.63 3.69
N ILE A 62 -11.80 -1.56 3.60
CA ILE A 62 -11.95 -0.37 4.44
C ILE A 62 -12.13 0.82 3.52
N GLU A 63 -13.14 1.64 3.79
CA GLU A 63 -13.43 2.84 2.99
C GLU A 63 -12.19 3.75 2.92
N GLY A 64 -11.88 4.27 1.73
CA GLY A 64 -10.68 5.07 1.50
C GLY A 64 -9.38 4.27 1.34
N ARG A 65 -9.45 2.93 1.30
CA ARG A 65 -8.31 2.04 1.04
C ARG A 65 -8.49 1.25 -0.25
N ILE A 66 -7.50 1.32 -1.13
CA ILE A 66 -7.38 0.43 -2.28
C ILE A 66 -6.63 -0.81 -1.83
N ILE A 67 -7.14 -1.99 -2.15
CA ILE A 67 -6.50 -3.27 -1.86
C ILE A 67 -6.50 -4.11 -3.13
N SER A 68 -5.35 -4.69 -3.46
CA SER A 68 -5.25 -5.66 -4.54
C SER A 68 -4.39 -6.84 -4.11
N VAL A 69 -4.85 -8.04 -4.46
CA VAL A 69 -4.17 -9.30 -4.14
C VAL A 69 -3.97 -10.07 -5.44
N ARG A 70 -2.72 -10.52 -5.69
CA ARG A 70 -2.33 -11.26 -6.89
C ARG A 70 -1.35 -12.38 -6.54
N ALA A 71 -1.34 -13.44 -7.34
CA ALA A 71 -0.41 -14.56 -7.15
C ALA A 71 1.07 -14.19 -7.41
N SER A 72 1.33 -13.09 -8.12
CA SER A 72 2.69 -12.61 -8.44
C SER A 72 2.92 -11.20 -7.92
N MET A 73 4.15 -10.94 -7.46
CA MET A 73 4.60 -9.63 -6.99
C MET A 73 5.17 -8.75 -8.12
N THR A 74 5.51 -9.36 -9.27
CA THR A 74 6.17 -8.64 -10.37
C THR A 74 5.21 -7.62 -10.97
N GLY A 75 5.62 -6.35 -11.02
CA GLY A 75 4.81 -5.25 -11.55
C GLY A 75 3.63 -4.82 -10.68
N HIS A 76 3.20 -5.65 -9.72
CA HIS A 76 1.94 -5.48 -9.00
C HIS A 76 1.77 -4.08 -8.39
N PHE A 77 2.75 -3.59 -7.63
CA PHE A 77 2.63 -2.27 -7.01
C PHE A 77 2.56 -1.13 -8.03
N ALA A 78 3.37 -1.20 -9.09
CA ALA A 78 3.38 -0.20 -10.15
C ALA A 78 2.07 -0.19 -10.94
N ASP A 79 1.51 -1.38 -11.22
CA ASP A 79 0.22 -1.53 -11.90
C ASP A 79 -0.89 -0.87 -11.08
N ILE A 80 -0.99 -1.17 -9.78
CA ILE A 80 -2.03 -0.59 -8.92
C ILE A 80 -1.87 0.92 -8.77
N CYS A 81 -0.64 1.43 -8.70
CA CYS A 81 -0.41 2.87 -8.75
C CYS A 81 -0.94 3.47 -10.06
N ALA A 82 -0.58 2.89 -11.21
CA ALA A 82 -0.98 3.38 -12.52
C ALA A 82 -2.50 3.30 -12.75
N GLU A 83 -3.15 2.20 -12.35
CA GLU A 83 -4.60 2.00 -12.42
C GLU A 83 -5.37 3.07 -11.62
N ASN A 84 -4.76 3.62 -10.57
CA ASN A 84 -5.34 4.65 -9.71
C ASN A 84 -4.78 6.07 -10.00
N GLY A 85 -4.02 6.24 -11.08
CA GLY A 85 -3.46 7.54 -11.45
C GLY A 85 -2.43 8.09 -10.46
N LEU A 86 -1.78 7.23 -9.68
CA LEU A 86 -0.78 7.57 -8.68
C LEU A 86 0.63 7.27 -9.18
N LYS A 87 1.60 8.05 -8.70
CA LYS A 87 3.02 7.91 -8.96
C LYS A 87 3.78 7.96 -7.65
N ILE A 88 4.87 7.21 -7.58
CA ILE A 88 5.79 7.24 -6.44
C ILE A 88 6.48 8.60 -6.41
N ILE A 89 6.52 9.22 -5.23
CA ILE A 89 7.38 10.37 -4.97
C ILE A 89 8.79 9.83 -4.74
N LEU A 90 9.69 10.15 -5.65
CA LEU A 90 11.10 9.80 -5.52
C LEU A 90 11.79 10.82 -4.61
N PRO A 91 12.69 10.39 -3.71
CA PRO A 91 13.50 11.33 -2.95
C PRO A 91 14.33 12.19 -3.91
N GLU A 92 14.48 13.48 -3.59
CA GLU A 92 15.44 14.35 -4.29
C GLU A 92 16.86 13.77 -4.12
N GLU A 93 17.59 13.62 -5.23
CA GLU A 93 18.96 13.06 -5.27
C GLU A 93 20.00 13.93 -4.57
#